data_AF-R6CNN9-F1
#
_entry.id   AF-R6CNN9-F1
#
_cell.length_a   1.000
_cell.length_b   1.000
_cell.length_c   1.000
_cell.angle_alpha   90.00
_cell.angle_beta   90.00
_cell.angle_gamma   90.00
#
_symmetry.space_group_name_H-M   'P 1'
#
loop_
_entity.id
_entity.type
_entity.pdbx_description
1 polymer ?
#
loop_
_entity_poly.entity_id
_entity_poly.type
_entity_poly.pdbx_seq_one_letter_code
_entity_poly.pdbx_strand_id
1 'polypeptide(L)'
;MAPKRGDLISYRPDIKLLDATIRDGGLVNDFRFSDEFVKELYRTNIKSGVEYMEFGYKASKELFDVNAFGKWKFCDEADIRAIVGENDSQLKISVMADVGRCDYKKDILPKSESVIDMIRIATYTHQMPAALEMIKHCHDLGYETTVNIMAISASPEDDIEMALKLVCESPVDTIYLVDSYGSLYPEQVRELTQRYCDAAEAVGKKVGVHMHNNQQLAFANTIEGIAHGASLADATMSGMGRGAGNCFMEQMLSFLRNPNYKLDPTLKFIEKYIAEEREKGPVWGYDVPYMLTGALNRHPRAAIAFIKEHKTDYNGLYQDLLYEIS
;
A
#
# COMPACT_ATOMS: atom_id res chain seq x y z
N MET A 1 -5.80 -25.02 14.75
CA MET A 1 -5.12 -23.71 14.72
C MET A 1 -4.06 -23.76 13.65
N ALA A 2 -4.01 -22.80 12.74
CA ALA A 2 -2.93 -22.68 11.77
C ALA A 2 -1.58 -22.50 12.50
N PRO A 3 -0.48 -23.09 12.01
CA PRO A 3 0.82 -22.98 12.67
C PRO A 3 1.38 -21.56 12.51
N LYS A 4 1.76 -20.92 13.63
CA LYS A 4 2.50 -19.66 13.62
C LYS A 4 3.89 -19.89 13.02
N ARG A 5 4.27 -19.16 11.98
CA ARG A 5 5.51 -19.38 11.21
C ARG A 5 6.73 -18.61 11.73
N GLY A 6 6.53 -17.76 12.74
CA GLY A 6 7.58 -17.06 13.48
C GLY A 6 7.03 -16.49 14.78
N ASP A 7 7.80 -15.68 15.49
CA ASP A 7 7.27 -14.88 16.59
C ASP A 7 7.54 -13.38 16.38
N LEU A 8 6.78 -12.55 17.10
CA LEU A 8 6.87 -11.09 17.00
C LEU A 8 7.85 -10.50 18.03
N ILE A 9 8.47 -11.34 18.85
CA ILE A 9 9.35 -10.91 19.95
C ILE A 9 10.84 -11.06 19.60
N SER A 10 11.15 -11.85 18.56
CA SER A 10 12.48 -12.05 18.00
C SER A 10 12.67 -11.28 16.70
N TYR A 11 13.93 -11.19 16.27
CA TYR A 11 14.28 -10.62 14.97
C TYR A 11 14.05 -11.63 13.86
N ARG A 12 13.23 -11.25 12.87
CA ARG A 12 13.04 -11.97 11.63
C ARG A 12 13.67 -11.20 10.45
N PRO A 13 14.78 -11.70 9.87
CA PRO A 13 15.56 -10.94 8.87
C PRO A 13 14.88 -10.82 7.50
N ASP A 14 13.89 -11.69 7.24
CA ASP A 14 13.13 -11.72 6.00
C ASP A 14 12.06 -10.62 5.94
N ILE A 15 11.65 -10.05 7.09
CA ILE A 15 10.67 -8.96 7.13
C ILE A 15 11.30 -7.70 6.52
N LYS A 16 10.56 -7.08 5.61
CA LYS A 16 10.88 -5.82 4.94
C LYS A 16 9.73 -4.85 5.10
N LEU A 17 10.04 -3.60 5.41
CA LEU A 17 9.06 -2.52 5.43
C LEU A 17 9.06 -1.78 4.08
N LEU A 18 7.87 -1.46 3.61
CA LEU A 18 7.63 -0.62 2.45
C LEU A 18 6.88 0.64 2.88
N ASP A 19 7.50 1.79 2.67
CA ASP A 19 6.85 3.09 2.89
C ASP A 19 5.97 3.45 1.70
N ALA A 20 4.66 3.60 1.92
CA ALA A 20 3.69 3.99 0.89
C ALA A 20 3.14 5.42 1.08
N THR A 21 3.89 6.29 1.79
CA THR A 21 3.40 7.62 2.20
C THR A 21 3.06 8.50 1.00
N ILE A 22 3.88 8.47 -0.07
CA ILE A 22 3.60 9.25 -1.28
C ILE A 22 2.45 8.64 -2.09
N ARG A 23 2.38 7.32 -2.18
CA ARG A 23 1.41 6.63 -3.05
C ARG A 23 0.02 6.68 -2.47
N ASP A 24 -0.12 6.18 -1.25
CA ASP A 24 -1.44 6.08 -0.62
C ASP A 24 -1.81 7.40 0.07
N GLY A 25 -0.85 8.10 0.67
CA GLY A 25 -1.05 9.47 1.16
C GLY A 25 -1.36 10.46 0.04
N GLY A 26 -0.93 10.21 -1.19
CA GLY A 26 -1.29 11.04 -2.34
C GLY A 26 -2.79 11.09 -2.61
N LEU A 27 -3.56 10.11 -2.13
CA LEU A 27 -5.02 10.09 -2.23
C LEU A 27 -5.71 11.10 -1.31
N VAL A 28 -4.99 11.69 -0.34
CA VAL A 28 -5.55 12.71 0.57
C VAL A 28 -5.28 14.15 0.11
N ASN A 29 -4.27 14.36 -0.75
CA ASN A 29 -3.83 15.68 -1.19
C ASN A 29 -3.69 15.81 -2.72
N ASP A 30 -4.34 14.92 -3.47
CA ASP A 30 -4.27 14.85 -4.94
C ASP A 30 -2.83 14.75 -5.48
N PHE A 31 -1.95 14.05 -4.75
CA PHE A 31 -0.54 13.84 -5.09
C PHE A 31 0.30 15.12 -5.16
N ARG A 32 -0.10 16.18 -4.43
CA ARG A 32 0.56 17.50 -4.45
C ARG A 32 1.67 17.66 -3.40
N PHE A 33 2.42 16.59 -3.12
CA PHE A 33 3.62 16.68 -2.29
C PHE A 33 4.71 17.51 -2.97
N SER A 34 5.43 18.34 -2.21
CA SER A 34 6.58 19.08 -2.74
C SER A 34 7.77 18.16 -2.96
N ASP A 35 8.68 18.55 -3.86
CA ASP A 35 9.94 17.82 -4.07
C ASP A 35 10.79 17.74 -2.79
N GLU A 36 10.74 18.77 -1.93
CA GLU A 36 11.39 18.76 -0.62
C GLU A 36 10.81 17.66 0.28
N PHE A 37 9.48 17.57 0.37
CA PHE A 37 8.81 16.54 1.17
C PHE A 37 9.23 15.13 0.72
N VAL A 38 9.17 14.85 -0.58
CA VAL A 38 9.51 13.53 -1.12
C VAL A 38 11.00 13.21 -0.95
N LYS A 39 11.89 14.19 -1.14
CA LYS A 39 13.33 14.03 -0.94
C LYS A 39 13.70 13.77 0.51
N GLU A 40 13.03 14.44 1.43
CA GLU A 40 13.28 14.28 2.86
C GLU A 40 12.68 12.98 3.39
N LEU A 41 11.55 12.52 2.82
CA LEU A 41 11.03 11.19 3.09
C LEU A 41 12.01 10.10 2.60
N TYR A 42 12.53 10.21 1.38
CA TYR A 42 13.55 9.30 0.83
C TYR A 42 14.78 9.22 1.75
N ARG A 43 15.33 10.36 2.17
CA ARG A 43 16.46 10.43 3.11
C ARG A 43 16.12 9.86 4.48
N THR A 44 14.90 10.07 4.94
CA THR A 44 14.41 9.53 6.22
C THR A 44 14.34 8.01 6.17
N ASN A 45 13.75 7.44 5.12
CA ASN A 45 13.64 5.99 4.94
C ASN A 45 15.00 5.29 4.94
N ILE A 46 16.00 5.86 4.23
CA ILE A 46 17.38 5.35 4.27
C ILE A 46 17.94 5.35 5.70
N LYS A 47 17.81 6.47 6.42
CA LYS A 47 18.36 6.62 7.78
C LYS A 47 17.62 5.74 8.81
N SER A 48 16.32 5.50 8.58
CA SER A 48 15.48 4.65 9.42
C SER A 48 15.65 3.17 9.12
N GLY A 49 16.35 2.81 8.03
CA GLY A 49 16.60 1.43 7.63
C GLY A 49 15.43 0.77 6.90
N VAL A 50 14.44 1.54 6.43
CA VAL A 50 13.31 1.05 5.62
C VAL A 50 13.85 0.52 4.29
N GLU A 51 13.31 -0.60 3.81
CA GLU A 51 13.88 -1.30 2.65
C GLU A 51 13.26 -0.91 1.31
N TYR A 52 11.99 -0.48 1.30
CA TYR A 52 11.30 -0.03 0.09
C TYR A 52 10.61 1.31 0.32
N MET A 53 10.64 2.18 -0.69
CA MET A 53 9.84 3.40 -0.73
C MET A 53 9.04 3.42 -2.03
N GLU A 54 7.73 3.42 -1.89
CA GLU A 54 6.82 3.61 -2.99
C GLU A 54 6.61 5.10 -3.22
N PHE A 55 6.85 5.53 -4.46
CA PHE A 55 6.53 6.86 -4.93
C PHE A 55 5.02 6.95 -5.13
N GLY A 56 4.50 7.16 -6.33
CA GLY A 56 3.06 7.21 -6.54
C GLY A 56 2.64 6.27 -7.65
N TYR A 57 1.78 6.77 -8.54
CA TYR A 57 1.21 5.95 -9.60
C TYR A 57 1.90 6.17 -10.94
N LYS A 58 1.87 5.15 -11.80
CA LYS A 58 2.09 5.27 -13.24
C LYS A 58 0.75 5.49 -13.96
N ALA A 59 -0.05 6.46 -13.50
CA ALA A 59 -1.38 6.67 -14.06
C ALA A 59 -1.32 7.13 -15.52
N SER A 60 -2.28 6.71 -16.35
CA SER A 60 -2.37 7.14 -17.74
C SER A 60 -2.66 8.64 -17.83
N LYS A 61 -1.85 9.38 -18.60
CA LYS A 61 -2.10 10.80 -18.89
C LYS A 61 -3.24 11.01 -19.89
N GLU A 62 -3.74 9.93 -20.51
CA GLU A 62 -4.89 9.96 -21.41
C GLU A 62 -6.20 9.77 -20.63
N LEU A 63 -6.18 8.99 -19.54
CA LEU A 63 -7.34 8.73 -18.70
C LEU A 63 -7.54 9.74 -17.56
N PHE A 64 -6.49 10.43 -17.14
CA PHE A 64 -6.52 11.38 -16.02
C PHE A 64 -6.08 12.77 -16.47
N ASP A 65 -6.80 13.80 -16.01
CA ASP A 65 -6.38 15.20 -16.20
C ASP A 65 -5.10 15.48 -15.42
N VAL A 66 -4.01 15.72 -16.14
CA VAL A 66 -2.69 16.03 -15.58
C VAL A 66 -2.67 17.28 -14.70
N ASN A 67 -3.61 18.21 -14.89
CA ASN A 67 -3.68 19.44 -14.09
C ASN A 67 -4.45 19.24 -12.78
N ALA A 68 -5.30 18.21 -12.70
CA ALA A 68 -6.07 17.90 -11.50
C ALA A 68 -5.19 17.34 -10.38
N PHE A 69 -4.09 16.66 -10.72
CA PHE A 69 -3.20 15.99 -9.77
C PHE A 69 -1.78 16.58 -9.78
N GLY A 70 -1.03 16.33 -8.70
CA GLY A 70 0.42 16.55 -8.70
C GLY A 70 1.18 15.45 -9.44
N LYS A 71 2.44 15.72 -9.76
CA LYS A 71 3.28 14.87 -10.61
C LYS A 71 3.48 13.44 -10.10
N TRP A 72 3.36 13.23 -8.78
CA TRP A 72 3.47 11.90 -8.17
C TRP A 72 2.27 10.98 -8.52
N LYS A 73 1.20 11.51 -9.13
CA LYS A 73 0.16 10.66 -9.73
C LYS A 73 0.64 9.93 -10.99
N PHE A 74 1.66 10.45 -11.65
CA PHE A 74 2.18 9.95 -12.93
C PHE A 74 3.59 9.37 -12.82
N CYS A 75 4.38 9.87 -11.86
CA CYS A 75 5.72 9.37 -11.54
C CYS A 75 6.59 9.18 -12.80
N ASP A 76 6.77 10.28 -13.54
CA ASP A 76 7.71 10.30 -14.64
C ASP A 76 9.13 9.98 -14.15
N GLU A 77 9.89 9.23 -14.95
CA GLU A 77 11.24 8.78 -14.60
C GLU A 77 12.14 9.96 -14.18
N ALA A 78 12.06 11.07 -14.91
CA ALA A 78 12.82 12.28 -14.64
C ALA A 78 12.48 12.90 -13.27
N ASP A 79 11.22 12.85 -12.84
CA ASP A 79 10.80 13.39 -11.54
C ASP A 79 11.34 12.53 -10.39
N ILE A 80 11.30 11.21 -10.51
CA ILE A 80 11.86 10.30 -9.51
C ILE A 80 13.38 10.51 -9.43
N ARG A 81 14.06 10.53 -10.59
CA ARG A 81 15.51 10.73 -10.67
C ARG A 81 15.96 12.09 -10.12
N ALA A 82 15.14 13.14 -10.27
CA ALA A 82 15.42 14.44 -9.66
C ALA A 82 15.44 14.40 -8.12
N ILE A 83 14.71 13.46 -7.52
CA ILE A 83 14.72 13.24 -6.06
C ILE A 83 15.89 12.37 -5.63
N VAL A 84 16.08 11.21 -6.28
CA VAL A 84 16.95 10.13 -5.80
C VAL A 84 18.31 10.06 -6.49
N GLY A 85 18.54 10.84 -7.55
CA GLY A 85 19.69 10.65 -8.44
C GLY A 85 19.61 9.29 -9.13
N GLU A 86 20.73 8.60 -9.27
CA GLU A 86 20.78 7.21 -9.75
C GLU A 86 20.48 6.18 -8.64
N ASN A 87 20.07 6.64 -7.45
CA ASN A 87 19.80 5.84 -6.26
C ASN A 87 20.96 4.92 -5.83
N ASP A 88 22.10 5.50 -5.45
CA ASP A 88 23.26 4.77 -4.91
C ASP A 88 23.06 4.23 -3.47
N SER A 89 21.81 3.97 -3.06
CA SER A 89 21.43 3.54 -1.72
C SER A 89 20.92 2.09 -1.70
N GLN A 90 20.71 1.54 -0.50
CA GLN A 90 20.08 0.22 -0.34
C GLN A 90 18.54 0.26 -0.37
N LEU A 91 17.94 1.46 -0.31
CA LEU A 91 16.49 1.64 -0.36
C LEU A 91 16.02 1.41 -1.80
N LYS A 92 15.13 0.43 -1.99
CA LYS A 92 14.55 0.15 -3.30
C LYS A 92 13.39 1.08 -3.60
N ILE A 93 13.31 1.57 -4.83
CA ILE A 93 12.26 2.47 -5.28
C ILE A 93 11.15 1.67 -5.95
N SER A 94 9.90 1.93 -5.59
CA SER A 94 8.75 1.33 -6.25
C SER A 94 7.72 2.35 -6.73
N VAL A 95 6.89 1.93 -7.67
CA VAL A 95 5.69 2.67 -8.12
C VAL A 95 4.52 1.71 -8.29
N MET A 96 3.30 2.23 -8.19
CA MET A 96 2.08 1.45 -8.41
C MET A 96 1.54 1.64 -9.82
N ALA A 97 1.12 0.55 -10.46
CA ALA A 97 0.45 0.54 -11.76
C ALA A 97 -0.90 -0.18 -11.63
N ASP A 98 -1.99 0.57 -11.80
CA ASP A 98 -3.35 0.05 -11.70
C ASP A 98 -3.78 -0.59 -13.03
N VAL A 99 -4.29 -1.82 -12.97
CA VAL A 99 -4.83 -2.52 -14.15
C VAL A 99 -5.98 -1.71 -14.77
N GLY A 100 -5.84 -1.37 -16.05
CA GLY A 100 -6.81 -0.59 -16.80
C GLY A 100 -6.76 0.93 -16.55
N ARG A 101 -5.76 1.43 -15.82
CA ARG A 101 -5.60 2.86 -15.48
C ARG A 101 -4.19 3.39 -15.73
N CYS A 102 -3.34 2.62 -16.39
CA CYS A 102 -1.96 2.97 -16.73
C CYS A 102 -1.64 2.59 -18.17
N ASP A 103 -0.69 3.31 -18.78
CA ASP A 103 -0.16 3.02 -20.10
C ASP A 103 1.17 2.25 -19.98
N TYR A 104 1.15 1.13 -19.25
CA TYR A 104 2.37 0.45 -18.75
C TYR A 104 3.38 0.08 -19.85
N LYS A 105 2.93 -0.29 -21.06
CA LYS A 105 3.82 -0.63 -22.18
C LYS A 105 4.60 0.57 -22.74
N LYS A 106 4.13 1.79 -22.44
CA LYS A 106 4.72 3.06 -22.89
C LYS A 106 5.47 3.76 -21.77
N ASP A 107 4.91 3.75 -20.56
CA ASP A 107 5.38 4.58 -19.45
C ASP A 107 6.33 3.85 -18.47
N ILE A 108 6.46 2.53 -18.61
CA ILE A 108 7.45 1.71 -17.89
C ILE A 108 8.58 1.38 -18.86
N LEU A 109 9.74 1.99 -18.62
CA LEU A 109 10.96 1.80 -19.41
C LEU A 109 11.61 0.45 -19.08
N PRO A 110 12.60 -0.04 -19.85
CA PRO A 110 13.43 -1.16 -19.40
C PRO A 110 14.12 -0.85 -18.06
N LYS A 111 14.24 -1.85 -17.17
CA LYS A 111 14.87 -1.65 -15.84
C LYS A 111 16.29 -1.09 -15.94
N SER A 112 17.04 -1.45 -16.98
CA SER A 112 18.40 -0.92 -17.23
C SER A 112 18.46 0.60 -17.44
N GLU A 113 17.34 1.24 -17.74
CA GLU A 113 17.23 2.68 -17.98
C GLU A 113 16.51 3.42 -16.85
N SER A 114 16.02 2.70 -15.83
CA SER A 114 15.14 3.23 -14.79
C SER A 114 15.73 3.09 -13.39
N VAL A 115 15.54 4.14 -12.58
CA VAL A 115 15.89 4.13 -11.15
C VAL A 115 14.88 3.37 -10.28
N ILE A 116 13.73 2.98 -10.84
CA ILE A 116 12.69 2.19 -10.17
C ILE A 116 13.16 0.73 -10.10
N ASP A 117 13.04 0.09 -8.94
CA ASP A 117 13.43 -1.31 -8.72
C ASP A 117 12.24 -2.27 -8.81
N MET A 118 11.05 -1.81 -8.42
CA MET A 118 9.87 -2.65 -8.30
C MET A 118 8.62 -1.97 -8.87
N ILE A 119 7.85 -2.73 -9.66
CA ILE A 119 6.52 -2.34 -10.13
C ILE A 119 5.47 -3.10 -9.32
N ARG A 120 4.55 -2.35 -8.72
CA ARG A 120 3.44 -2.91 -7.94
C ARG A 120 2.16 -2.89 -8.76
N ILE A 121 1.70 -4.06 -9.22
CA ILE A 121 0.51 -4.17 -10.06
C ILE A 121 -0.72 -4.29 -9.15
N ALA A 122 -1.56 -3.27 -9.13
CA ALA A 122 -2.80 -3.30 -8.36
C ALA A 122 -3.98 -3.76 -9.23
N THR A 123 -4.73 -4.73 -8.72
CA THR A 123 -5.80 -5.41 -9.49
C THR A 123 -6.95 -5.85 -8.60
N TYR A 124 -8.13 -6.02 -9.20
CA TYR A 124 -9.22 -6.80 -8.62
C TYR A 124 -9.19 -8.24 -9.17
N THR A 125 -9.81 -9.19 -8.46
CA THR A 125 -9.87 -10.61 -8.87
C THR A 125 -10.39 -10.81 -10.30
N HIS A 126 -11.46 -10.10 -10.68
CA HIS A 126 -12.05 -10.19 -12.03
C HIS A 126 -11.16 -9.64 -13.16
N GLN A 127 -10.10 -8.88 -12.84
CA GLN A 127 -9.16 -8.32 -13.82
C GLN A 127 -7.87 -9.16 -13.96
N MET A 128 -7.82 -10.35 -13.35
CA MET A 128 -6.60 -11.14 -13.26
C MET A 128 -5.91 -11.41 -14.61
N PRO A 129 -6.62 -11.74 -15.72
CA PRO A 129 -5.95 -11.96 -17.01
C PRO A 129 -5.08 -10.76 -17.48
N ALA A 130 -5.58 -9.54 -17.31
CA ALA A 130 -4.84 -8.33 -17.66
C ALA A 130 -3.68 -8.06 -16.68
N ALA A 131 -3.88 -8.36 -15.39
CA ALA A 131 -2.82 -8.27 -14.39
C ALA A 131 -1.65 -9.21 -14.71
N LEU A 132 -1.91 -10.45 -15.14
CA LEU A 132 -0.88 -11.41 -15.51
C LEU A 132 -0.06 -10.95 -16.72
N GLU A 133 -0.70 -10.32 -17.72
CA GLU A 133 0.02 -9.72 -18.84
C GLU A 133 0.95 -8.59 -18.38
N MET A 134 0.46 -7.71 -17.51
CA MET A 134 1.26 -6.62 -16.94
C MET A 134 2.44 -7.12 -16.10
N ILE A 135 2.21 -8.13 -15.24
CA ILE A 135 3.25 -8.78 -14.43
C ILE A 135 4.33 -9.34 -15.36
N LYS A 136 3.93 -10.13 -16.37
CA LYS A 136 4.87 -10.73 -17.31
C LYS A 136 5.68 -9.65 -18.03
N HIS A 137 5.03 -8.60 -18.52
CA HIS A 137 5.71 -7.51 -19.21
C HIS A 137 6.76 -6.82 -18.32
N CYS A 138 6.39 -6.44 -17.08
CA CYS A 138 7.32 -5.77 -16.17
C CYS A 138 8.47 -6.69 -15.74
N HIS A 139 8.19 -7.97 -15.49
CA HIS A 139 9.22 -8.95 -15.17
C HIS A 139 10.19 -9.15 -16.35
N ASP A 140 9.68 -9.27 -17.58
CA ASP A 140 10.51 -9.42 -18.79
C ASP A 140 11.39 -8.17 -19.05
N LEU A 141 10.98 -6.98 -18.57
CA LEU A 141 11.80 -5.75 -18.57
C LEU A 141 12.85 -5.70 -17.46
N GLY A 142 12.85 -6.68 -16.54
CA GLY A 142 13.85 -6.85 -15.48
C GLY A 142 13.48 -6.28 -14.11
N TYR A 143 12.22 -5.90 -13.88
CA TYR A 143 11.77 -5.38 -12.58
C TYR A 143 11.45 -6.49 -11.57
N GLU A 144 11.63 -6.21 -10.28
CA GLU A 144 10.84 -6.91 -9.25
C GLU A 144 9.37 -6.57 -9.44
N THR A 145 8.49 -7.55 -9.24
CA THR A 145 7.05 -7.38 -9.45
C THR A 145 6.25 -7.84 -8.26
N THR A 146 5.25 -7.03 -7.88
CA THR A 146 4.21 -7.45 -6.93
C THR A 146 2.85 -7.47 -7.60
N VAL A 147 1.95 -8.29 -7.08
CA VAL A 147 0.53 -8.20 -7.38
C VAL A 147 -0.24 -7.88 -6.10
N ASN A 148 -0.94 -6.76 -6.09
CA ASN A 148 -1.74 -6.25 -4.99
C ASN A 148 -3.22 -6.52 -5.30
N ILE A 149 -3.78 -7.58 -4.71
CA ILE A 149 -5.16 -7.99 -4.94
C ILE A 149 -6.08 -7.18 -4.01
N MET A 150 -6.79 -6.22 -4.58
CA MET A 150 -7.60 -5.25 -3.86
C MET A 150 -8.99 -5.79 -3.48
N ALA A 151 -9.56 -5.20 -2.43
CA ALA A 151 -10.92 -5.47 -1.94
C ALA A 151 -11.19 -6.95 -1.67
N ILE A 152 -10.21 -7.64 -1.08
CA ILE A 152 -10.30 -9.07 -0.82
C ILE A 152 -11.44 -9.42 0.13
N SER A 153 -11.78 -8.52 1.06
CA SER A 153 -12.88 -8.66 2.00
C SER A 153 -14.26 -8.67 1.34
N ALA A 154 -14.37 -8.19 0.09
CA ALA A 154 -15.60 -8.15 -0.69
C ALA A 154 -15.55 -9.10 -1.90
N SER A 155 -14.52 -9.94 -2.00
CA SER A 155 -14.36 -10.90 -3.08
C SER A 155 -14.90 -12.28 -2.67
N PRO A 156 -15.61 -13.00 -3.56
CA PRO A 156 -15.99 -14.38 -3.32
C PRO A 156 -14.76 -15.27 -3.08
N GLU A 157 -14.91 -16.28 -2.24
CA GLU A 157 -13.80 -17.16 -1.85
C GLU A 157 -13.19 -17.90 -3.06
N ASP A 158 -14.04 -18.43 -3.94
CA ASP A 158 -13.61 -19.11 -5.17
C ASP A 158 -12.81 -18.19 -6.11
N ASP A 159 -13.15 -16.89 -6.14
CA ASP A 159 -12.44 -15.89 -6.95
C ASP A 159 -11.04 -15.63 -6.38
N ILE A 160 -10.90 -15.62 -5.05
CA ILE A 160 -9.60 -15.48 -4.37
C ILE A 160 -8.73 -16.70 -4.67
N GLU A 161 -9.28 -17.91 -4.58
CA GLU A 161 -8.54 -19.15 -4.87
C GLU A 161 -8.08 -19.23 -6.31
N MET A 162 -8.97 -18.89 -7.25
CA MET A 162 -8.62 -18.83 -8.66
C MET A 162 -7.54 -17.77 -8.93
N ALA A 163 -7.68 -16.57 -8.34
CA ALA A 163 -6.68 -15.52 -8.44
C ALA A 163 -5.32 -15.99 -7.93
N LEU A 164 -5.25 -16.60 -6.74
CA LEU A 164 -4.02 -17.13 -6.15
C LEU A 164 -3.37 -18.19 -7.03
N LYS A 165 -4.14 -19.15 -7.56
CA LYS A 165 -3.62 -20.16 -8.47
C LYS A 165 -2.96 -19.53 -9.69
N LEU A 166 -3.64 -18.58 -10.34
CA LEU A 166 -3.15 -17.92 -11.55
C LEU A 166 -1.88 -17.09 -11.29
N VAL A 167 -1.81 -16.34 -10.18
CA VAL A 167 -0.61 -15.55 -9.87
C VAL A 167 0.57 -16.44 -9.47
N CYS A 168 0.33 -17.60 -8.85
CA CYS A 168 1.39 -18.56 -8.54
C CYS A 168 2.03 -19.17 -9.80
N GLU A 169 1.27 -19.33 -10.88
CA GLU A 169 1.76 -19.77 -12.20
C GLU A 169 2.47 -18.64 -12.99
N SER A 170 2.36 -17.39 -12.52
CA SER A 170 3.00 -16.22 -13.12
C SER A 170 4.44 -16.01 -12.64
N PRO A 171 5.21 -15.10 -13.27
CA PRO A 171 6.56 -14.76 -12.82
C PRO A 171 6.59 -13.74 -11.66
N VAL A 172 5.46 -13.41 -11.03
CA VAL A 172 5.42 -12.43 -9.93
C VAL A 172 6.31 -12.83 -8.75
N ASP A 173 7.00 -11.88 -8.13
CA ASP A 173 7.87 -12.15 -6.98
C ASP A 173 7.11 -12.21 -5.65
N THR A 174 6.14 -11.30 -5.48
CA THR A 174 5.39 -11.13 -4.22
C THR A 174 3.89 -10.94 -4.45
N ILE A 175 3.08 -11.68 -3.70
CA ILE A 175 1.61 -11.59 -3.71
C ILE A 175 1.15 -10.85 -2.46
N TYR A 176 0.41 -9.76 -2.63
CA TYR A 176 -0.04 -8.91 -1.54
C TYR A 176 -1.50 -9.18 -1.14
N LEU A 177 -1.71 -9.43 0.15
CA LEU A 177 -3.00 -9.37 0.81
C LEU A 177 -3.32 -7.90 1.14
N VAL A 178 -4.40 -7.35 0.58
CA VAL A 178 -4.76 -5.94 0.70
C VAL A 178 -6.14 -5.76 1.35
N ASP A 179 -6.17 -5.16 2.54
CA ASP A 179 -7.41 -4.79 3.24
C ASP A 179 -7.92 -3.42 2.77
N SER A 180 -8.35 -3.33 1.50
CA SER A 180 -8.66 -2.05 0.84
C SER A 180 -9.75 -1.20 1.51
N TYR A 181 -10.62 -1.83 2.30
CA TYR A 181 -11.73 -1.17 2.99
C TYR A 181 -11.50 -1.02 4.50
N GLY A 182 -10.39 -1.56 5.03
CA GLY A 182 -10.08 -1.54 6.47
C GLY A 182 -11.09 -2.35 7.28
N SER A 183 -11.55 -3.47 6.70
CA SER A 183 -12.72 -4.22 7.15
C SER A 183 -12.36 -5.57 7.75
N LEU A 184 -11.14 -6.06 7.53
CA LEU A 184 -10.70 -7.36 8.02
C LEU A 184 -10.41 -7.34 9.52
N TYR A 185 -10.77 -8.43 10.18
CA TYR A 185 -10.40 -8.72 11.57
C TYR A 185 -9.11 -9.57 11.62
N PRO A 186 -8.37 -9.56 12.74
CA PRO A 186 -7.14 -10.33 12.86
C PRO A 186 -7.31 -11.83 12.54
N GLU A 187 -8.41 -12.44 12.97
CA GLU A 187 -8.70 -13.85 12.67
C GLU A 187 -8.82 -14.11 11.16
N GLN A 188 -9.45 -13.20 10.41
CA GLN A 188 -9.56 -13.31 8.96
C GLN A 188 -8.21 -13.08 8.29
N VAL A 189 -7.43 -12.11 8.77
CA VAL A 189 -6.08 -11.84 8.25
C VAL A 189 -5.18 -13.05 8.47
N ARG A 190 -5.27 -13.72 9.62
CA ARG A 190 -4.57 -14.98 9.88
C ARG A 190 -4.89 -16.05 8.85
N GLU A 191 -6.18 -16.31 8.63
CA GLU A 191 -6.63 -17.36 7.71
C GLU A 191 -6.24 -17.05 6.26
N LEU A 192 -6.46 -15.82 5.81
CA LEU A 192 -6.07 -15.36 4.47
C LEU A 192 -4.55 -15.40 4.28
N THR A 193 -3.78 -14.88 5.23
CA THR A 193 -2.31 -14.89 5.14
C THR A 193 -1.78 -16.31 5.03
N GLN A 194 -2.31 -17.24 5.83
CA GLN A 194 -1.92 -18.64 5.79
C GLN A 194 -2.14 -19.23 4.39
N ARG A 195 -3.31 -19.00 3.80
CA ARG A 195 -3.65 -19.46 2.45
C ARG A 195 -2.75 -18.87 1.37
N TYR A 196 -2.45 -17.57 1.47
CA TYR A 196 -1.52 -16.89 0.56
C TYR A 196 -0.11 -17.50 0.68
N CYS A 197 0.37 -17.72 1.90
CA CYS A 197 1.72 -18.28 2.13
C CYS A 197 1.80 -19.74 1.65
N ASP A 198 0.78 -20.56 1.90
CA ASP A 198 0.72 -21.94 1.42
C ASP A 198 0.79 -22.02 -0.11
N ALA A 199 0.08 -21.14 -0.82
CA ALA A 199 0.11 -21.08 -2.27
C ALA A 199 1.44 -20.52 -2.81
N ALA A 200 1.97 -19.45 -2.20
CA ALA A 200 3.14 -18.72 -2.68
C ALA A 200 4.45 -19.49 -2.46
N GLU A 201 4.66 -20.03 -1.25
CA GLU A 201 5.92 -20.69 -0.88
C GLU A 201 6.14 -21.99 -1.66
N ALA A 202 5.05 -22.69 -2.02
CA ALA A 202 5.10 -23.89 -2.86
C ALA A 202 5.77 -23.66 -4.23
N VAL A 203 5.83 -22.40 -4.67
CA VAL A 203 6.43 -21.98 -5.94
C VAL A 203 7.51 -20.90 -5.75
N GLY A 204 8.04 -20.75 -4.53
CA GLY A 204 9.16 -19.85 -4.21
C GLY A 204 8.82 -18.35 -4.23
N LYS A 205 7.54 -17.98 -4.10
CA LYS A 205 7.07 -16.58 -4.06
C LYS A 205 6.92 -16.09 -2.62
N LYS A 206 6.93 -14.77 -2.43
CA LYS A 206 6.72 -14.12 -1.12
C LYS A 206 5.29 -13.62 -0.96
N VAL A 207 4.91 -13.36 0.30
CA VAL A 207 3.64 -12.72 0.64
C VAL A 207 3.89 -11.36 1.29
N GLY A 208 3.13 -10.36 0.84
CA GLY A 208 3.08 -9.03 1.43
C GLY A 208 1.72 -8.72 2.06
N VAL A 209 1.69 -7.75 2.97
CA VAL A 209 0.45 -7.25 3.59
C VAL A 209 0.34 -5.74 3.49
N HIS A 210 -0.87 -5.26 3.21
CA HIS A 210 -1.22 -3.84 3.19
C HIS A 210 -2.57 -3.63 3.89
N MET A 211 -2.55 -2.94 5.03
CA MET A 211 -3.69 -2.87 5.94
C MET A 211 -4.14 -1.42 6.16
N HIS A 212 -5.44 -1.17 5.99
CA HIS A 212 -6.06 0.12 6.25
C HIS A 212 -6.62 0.22 7.67
N ASN A 213 -6.72 1.45 8.18
CA ASN A 213 -6.96 1.72 9.61
C ASN A 213 -8.40 2.12 9.96
N ASN A 214 -9.38 1.83 9.09
CA ASN A 214 -10.78 2.25 9.25
C ASN A 214 -11.39 1.84 10.61
N GLN A 215 -11.06 0.63 11.07
CA GLN A 215 -11.49 0.10 12.36
C GLN A 215 -10.40 0.18 13.45
N GLN A 216 -9.34 0.96 13.24
CA GLN A 216 -8.13 1.00 14.09
C GLN A 216 -7.40 -0.35 14.20
N LEU A 217 -7.53 -1.22 13.18
CA LEU A 217 -6.95 -2.55 13.16
C LEU A 217 -5.72 -2.67 12.25
N ALA A 218 -5.26 -1.60 11.58
CA ALA A 218 -4.17 -1.72 10.60
C ALA A 218 -2.90 -2.31 11.19
N PHE A 219 -2.49 -1.84 12.36
CA PHE A 219 -1.31 -2.37 13.05
C PHE A 219 -1.50 -3.82 13.49
N ALA A 220 -2.64 -4.12 14.14
CA ALA A 220 -2.96 -5.47 14.59
C ALA A 220 -2.97 -6.47 13.42
N ASN A 221 -3.62 -6.12 12.31
CA ASN A 221 -3.68 -6.93 11.11
C ASN A 221 -2.30 -7.08 10.44
N THR A 222 -1.49 -6.02 10.44
CA THR A 222 -0.13 -6.09 9.87
C THR A 222 0.74 -7.07 10.64
N ILE A 223 0.77 -6.98 11.97
CA ILE A 223 1.57 -7.89 12.79
C ILE A 223 1.01 -9.32 12.79
N GLU A 224 -0.31 -9.48 12.63
CA GLU A 224 -0.93 -10.80 12.49
C GLU A 224 -0.51 -11.47 11.19
N GLY A 225 -0.50 -10.73 10.07
CA GLY A 225 0.00 -11.22 8.79
C GLY A 225 1.49 -11.59 8.86
N ILE A 226 2.32 -10.72 9.46
CA ILE A 226 3.73 -11.02 9.69
C ILE A 226 3.88 -12.31 10.51
N ALA A 227 3.14 -12.46 11.63
CA ALA A 227 3.21 -13.64 12.48
C ALA A 227 2.88 -14.95 11.74
N HIS A 228 2.13 -14.87 10.64
CA HIS A 228 1.71 -16.01 9.81
C HIS A 228 2.48 -16.17 8.50
N GLY A 229 3.60 -15.44 8.32
CA GLY A 229 4.56 -15.69 7.25
C GLY A 229 4.71 -14.59 6.22
N ALA A 230 3.92 -13.50 6.29
CA ALA A 230 4.17 -12.35 5.42
C ALA A 230 5.57 -11.77 5.69
N SER A 231 6.28 -11.44 4.61
CA SER A 231 7.67 -10.94 4.65
C SER A 231 7.78 -9.50 4.15
N LEU A 232 6.77 -8.96 3.45
CA LEU A 232 6.69 -7.54 3.14
C LEU A 232 5.50 -6.92 3.87
N ALA A 233 5.69 -5.76 4.49
CA ALA A 233 4.62 -5.04 5.17
C ALA A 233 4.64 -3.56 4.78
N ASP A 234 3.50 -3.08 4.30
CA ASP A 234 3.31 -1.67 3.97
C ASP A 234 2.96 -0.86 5.22
N ALA A 235 3.56 0.32 5.33
CA ALA A 235 3.20 1.32 6.33
C ALA A 235 3.43 2.74 5.76
N THR A 236 2.96 3.74 6.47
CA THR A 236 3.09 5.16 6.06
C THR A 236 3.39 6.04 7.27
N MET A 237 4.07 7.15 7.05
CA MET A 237 4.39 8.11 8.10
C MET A 237 3.10 8.68 8.71
N SER A 238 2.91 8.55 10.04
CA SER A 238 1.68 8.97 10.72
C SER A 238 0.39 8.35 10.16
N GLY A 239 0.50 7.14 9.60
CA GLY A 239 -0.62 6.43 9.01
C GLY A 239 -1.27 7.14 7.82
N MET A 240 -0.57 8.07 7.16
CA MET A 240 -1.11 8.84 6.05
C MET A 240 -1.62 7.95 4.91
N GLY A 241 -2.86 8.17 4.48
CA GLY A 241 -3.48 7.34 3.44
C GLY A 241 -4.96 7.61 3.27
N ARG A 242 -5.57 6.96 2.28
CA ARG A 242 -7.00 7.12 1.99
C ARG A 242 -7.86 6.76 3.21
N GLY A 243 -8.88 7.57 3.46
CA GLY A 243 -9.85 7.32 4.53
C GLY A 243 -9.19 7.46 5.91
N ALA A 244 -9.32 6.42 6.74
CA ALA A 244 -8.68 6.42 8.05
C ALA A 244 -7.16 6.19 8.01
N GLY A 245 -6.59 5.98 6.82
CA GLY A 245 -5.16 5.80 6.65
C GLY A 245 -4.70 4.35 6.68
N ASN A 246 -3.40 4.16 6.92
CA ASN A 246 -2.70 2.87 6.89
C ASN A 246 -2.09 2.51 8.25
N CYS A 247 -1.37 1.39 8.28
CA CYS A 247 -0.44 1.08 9.37
C CYS A 247 0.62 2.19 9.52
N PHE A 248 0.97 2.51 10.77
CA PHE A 248 1.86 3.61 11.12
C PHE A 248 3.32 3.16 11.04
N MET A 249 4.13 3.84 10.22
CA MET A 249 5.54 3.49 10.00
C MET A 249 6.36 3.59 11.29
N GLU A 250 6.16 4.65 12.07
CA GLU A 250 6.81 4.85 13.37
C GLU A 250 6.49 3.72 14.35
N GLN A 251 5.27 3.17 14.29
CA GLN A 251 4.85 2.07 15.13
C GLN A 251 5.57 0.79 14.71
N MET A 252 5.63 0.49 13.41
CA MET A 252 6.33 -0.69 12.88
C MET A 252 7.83 -0.66 13.18
N LEU A 253 8.49 0.50 12.97
CA LEU A 253 9.91 0.68 13.27
C LEU A 253 10.22 0.51 14.76
N SER A 254 9.32 0.94 15.66
CA SER A 254 9.49 0.76 17.10
C SER A 254 9.21 -0.68 17.58
N PHE A 255 8.32 -1.38 16.89
CA PHE A 255 7.83 -2.69 17.31
C PHE A 255 8.74 -3.83 16.84
N LEU A 256 9.16 -3.80 15.58
CA LEU A 256 9.99 -4.85 14.99
C LEU A 256 11.41 -4.84 15.58
N ARG A 257 11.99 -6.03 15.80
CA ARG A 257 13.30 -6.19 16.45
C ARG A 257 14.49 -6.12 15.51
N ASN A 258 14.33 -5.50 14.34
CA ASN A 258 15.42 -5.35 13.37
C ASN A 258 16.45 -4.35 13.91
N PRO A 259 17.73 -4.74 14.13
CA PRO A 259 18.74 -3.86 14.71
C PRO A 259 19.09 -2.65 13.83
N ASN A 260 18.78 -2.73 12.53
CA ASN A 260 19.00 -1.65 11.57
C ASN A 260 17.92 -0.57 11.64
N TYR A 261 16.76 -0.86 12.22
CA TYR A 261 15.68 0.12 12.30
C TYR A 261 15.99 1.22 13.32
N LYS A 262 15.81 2.48 12.89
CA LYS A 262 16.04 3.69 13.71
C LYS A 262 14.79 4.55 13.70
N LEU A 263 14.29 4.89 14.89
CA LEU A 263 13.06 5.66 15.05
C LEU A 263 13.29 7.18 14.97
N ASP A 264 14.44 7.68 15.43
CA ASP A 264 14.74 9.13 15.51
C ASP A 264 14.56 9.89 14.18
N PRO A 265 15.04 9.40 13.01
CA PRO A 265 14.84 10.12 11.75
C PRO A 265 13.36 10.24 11.38
N THR A 266 12.60 9.17 11.60
CA THR A 266 11.15 9.12 11.35
C THR A 266 10.39 10.10 12.25
N LEU A 267 10.73 10.19 13.54
CA LEU A 267 10.08 11.14 14.45
C LEU A 267 10.33 12.59 14.02
N LYS A 268 11.57 12.94 13.65
CA LYS A 268 11.90 14.28 13.13
C LYS A 268 11.15 14.61 11.84
N PHE A 269 10.98 13.61 10.96
CA PHE A 269 10.19 13.79 9.74
C PHE A 269 8.72 14.08 10.07
N ILE A 270 8.15 13.35 11.03
CA ILE A 270 6.76 13.55 11.46
C ILE A 270 6.58 14.92 12.11
N GLU A 271 7.47 15.30 13.03
CA GLU A 271 7.44 16.57 13.76
C GLU A 271 7.42 17.79 12.83
N LYS A 272 8.15 17.71 11.71
CA LYS A 272 8.21 18.79 10.71
C LYS A 272 7.20 18.58 9.58
N TYR A 273 7.47 17.61 8.69
CA TYR A 273 6.83 17.53 7.39
C TYR A 273 5.39 17.01 7.48
N ILE A 274 5.11 16.04 8.35
CA ILE A 274 3.72 15.59 8.53
C ILE A 274 2.88 16.67 9.23
N ALA A 275 3.44 17.36 10.22
CA ALA A 275 2.77 18.49 10.85
C ALA A 275 2.41 19.58 9.82
N GLU A 276 3.36 19.97 8.97
CA GLU A 276 3.14 20.92 7.88
C GLU A 276 2.06 20.44 6.88
N GLU A 277 2.02 19.14 6.51
CA GLU A 277 0.97 18.61 5.64
C GLU A 277 -0.42 18.66 6.31
N ARG A 278 -0.52 18.39 7.61
CA ARG A 278 -1.80 18.50 8.35
C ARG A 278 -2.32 19.94 8.36
N GLU A 279 -1.43 20.93 8.47
CA GLU A 279 -1.81 22.35 8.45
C GLU A 279 -2.40 22.79 7.10
N LYS A 280 -2.12 22.08 5.99
CA LYS A 280 -2.68 22.37 4.67
C LYS A 280 -4.15 21.97 4.53
N GLY A 281 -4.69 21.20 5.48
CA GLY A 281 -6.10 20.80 5.51
C GLY A 281 -6.46 19.38 5.01
N PRO A 282 -5.61 18.57 4.35
CA PRO A 282 -5.91 17.16 4.13
C PRO A 282 -6.25 16.44 5.44
N VAL A 283 -7.29 15.60 5.40
CA VAL A 283 -7.76 14.84 6.56
C VAL A 283 -7.51 13.36 6.34
N TRP A 284 -6.87 12.74 7.32
CA TRP A 284 -6.74 11.28 7.45
C TRP A 284 -6.67 10.91 8.93
N GLY A 285 -6.89 9.63 9.20
CA GLY A 285 -6.96 9.09 10.55
C GLY A 285 -8.38 8.70 10.94
N TYR A 286 -8.51 8.11 12.12
CA TYR A 286 -9.80 7.61 12.60
C TYR A 286 -10.86 8.73 12.65
N ASP A 287 -12.03 8.42 12.09
CA ASP A 287 -13.25 9.22 12.21
C ASP A 287 -14.46 8.29 12.13
N VAL A 288 -15.60 8.69 12.71
CA VAL A 288 -16.84 7.90 12.74
C VAL A 288 -17.30 7.50 11.33
N PRO A 289 -17.33 8.39 10.30
CA PRO A 289 -17.69 7.99 8.95
C PRO A 289 -16.79 6.89 8.37
N TYR A 290 -15.47 6.95 8.62
CA TYR A 290 -14.55 5.92 8.14
C TYR A 290 -14.75 4.60 8.86
N MET A 291 -14.98 4.64 10.17
CA MET A 291 -15.35 3.46 10.96
C MET A 291 -16.63 2.82 10.39
N LEU A 292 -17.68 3.60 10.08
CA LEU A 292 -18.91 3.08 9.50
C LEU A 292 -18.67 2.36 8.17
N THR A 293 -17.89 2.97 7.26
CA THR A 293 -17.55 2.31 5.98
C THR A 293 -16.70 1.05 6.17
N GLY A 294 -15.77 1.06 7.13
CA GLY A 294 -14.94 -0.12 7.44
C GLY A 294 -15.77 -1.26 8.02
N ALA A 295 -16.63 -0.98 9.00
CA ALA A 295 -17.51 -1.94 9.64
C ALA A 295 -18.54 -2.56 8.67
N LEU A 296 -18.99 -1.78 7.69
CA LEU A 296 -19.93 -2.23 6.65
C LEU A 296 -19.25 -2.77 5.38
N ASN A 297 -17.92 -2.91 5.39
CA ASN A 297 -17.14 -3.42 4.26
C ASN A 297 -17.38 -2.65 2.95
N ARG A 298 -17.36 -1.31 3.02
CA ARG A 298 -17.63 -0.39 1.92
C ARG A 298 -16.40 0.42 1.54
N HIS A 299 -16.32 0.79 0.26
CA HIS A 299 -15.35 1.78 -0.19
C HIS A 299 -15.55 3.11 0.58
N PRO A 300 -14.49 3.79 1.05
CA PRO A 300 -14.60 4.97 1.92
C PRO A 300 -15.14 6.24 1.23
N ARG A 301 -15.66 6.15 0.00
CA ARG A 301 -16.02 7.32 -0.81
C ARG A 301 -17.14 8.14 -0.17
N ALA A 302 -18.17 7.48 0.36
CA ALA A 302 -19.26 8.15 1.06
C ALA A 302 -18.75 8.89 2.32
N ALA A 303 -17.90 8.24 3.10
CA ALA A 303 -17.28 8.84 4.29
C ALA A 303 -16.38 10.05 3.95
N ILE A 304 -15.57 9.96 2.88
CA ILE A 304 -14.75 11.08 2.41
C ILE A 304 -15.63 12.28 2.03
N ALA A 305 -16.71 12.05 1.27
CA ALA A 305 -17.64 13.12 0.90
C ALA A 305 -18.32 13.74 2.13
N PHE A 306 -18.78 12.91 3.06
CA PHE A 306 -19.42 13.33 4.30
C PHE A 306 -18.51 14.25 5.14
N ILE A 307 -17.25 13.87 5.32
CA ILE A 307 -16.25 14.66 6.06
C ILE A 307 -15.92 15.96 5.33
N LYS A 308 -15.75 15.92 4.00
CA LYS A 308 -15.47 17.09 3.18
C LYS A 308 -16.60 18.13 3.24
N GLU A 309 -17.84 17.67 3.39
CA GLU A 309 -19.03 18.52 3.56
C GLU A 309 -19.24 18.98 5.02
N HIS A 310 -18.33 18.62 5.94
CA HIS A 310 -18.42 18.92 7.37
C HIS A 310 -19.74 18.48 8.02
N LYS A 311 -20.32 17.38 7.53
CA LYS A 311 -21.56 16.81 8.07
C LYS A 311 -21.31 16.13 9.41
N THR A 312 -22.35 16.06 10.24
CA THR A 312 -22.28 15.49 11.60
C THR A 312 -23.44 14.54 11.93
N ASP A 313 -24.38 14.34 10.99
CA ASP A 313 -25.51 13.43 11.10
C ASP A 313 -25.10 11.97 10.83
N TYR A 314 -24.21 11.43 11.67
CA TYR A 314 -23.62 10.09 11.47
C TYR A 314 -24.66 8.97 11.38
N ASN A 315 -25.78 9.09 12.10
CA ASN A 315 -26.87 8.12 11.99
C ASN A 315 -27.53 8.15 10.60
N GLY A 316 -27.66 9.32 9.97
CA GLY A 316 -28.14 9.45 8.59
C GLY A 316 -27.22 8.73 7.63
N LEU A 317 -25.92 9.02 7.70
CA LEU A 317 -24.91 8.29 6.91
C LEU A 317 -24.98 6.77 7.13
N TYR A 318 -25.16 6.32 8.37
CA TYR A 318 -25.28 4.89 8.65
C TYR A 318 -26.52 4.26 7.98
N GLN A 319 -27.67 4.92 8.03
CA GLN A 319 -28.88 4.44 7.35
C GLN A 319 -28.70 4.40 5.82
N ASP A 320 -28.09 5.44 5.24
CA ASP A 320 -27.81 5.50 3.81
C ASP A 320 -26.89 4.34 3.37
N LEU A 321 -25.83 4.08 4.14
CA LEU A 321 -24.91 2.97 3.87
C LEU A 321 -25.59 1.60 3.99
N LEU A 322 -26.53 1.41 4.92
CA LEU A 322 -27.31 0.16 5.03
C LEU A 322 -28.25 -0.03 3.84
N TYR A 323 -28.87 1.05 3.35
CA TYR A 323 -29.76 0.98 2.19
C TYR A 323 -29.03 0.55 0.91
N GLU A 324 -27.75 0.90 0.76
CA GLU A 324 -26.93 0.43 -0.37
C GLU A 324 -26.58 -1.08 -0.32
N ILE A 325 -26.89 -1.77 0.78
CA ILE A 325 -26.61 -3.20 0.98
C ILE A 325 -27.86 -4.06 0.69
N SER A 326 -29.06 -3.50 0.90
CA SER A 326 -30.35 -4.18 0.68
C SER A 326 -30.72 -4.24 -0.81
#